data_AF-A0A0L0C3C5-F1
#
_entry.id   AF-A0A0L0C3C5-F1
#
_cell.length_a   1.000
_cell.length_b   1.000
_cell.length_c   1.000
_cell.angle_alpha   90.00
_cell.angle_beta   90.00
_cell.angle_gamma   90.00
#
_symmetry.space_group_name_H-M   'P 1'
#
loop_
_entity.id
_entity.type
_entity.pdbx_description
1 polymer ?
#
loop_
_entity_poly.entity_id
_entity_poly.type
_entity_poly.pdbx_seq_one_letter_code
_entity_poly.pdbx_strand_id
1 'polypeptide(L)' 'KPITGAKPTKYHYYPHNQHIYLLPECAIQQVCNAVYVRLNYTQPLCACPSRYRDPCSASLNEDDQHTTKLVGDGKKK' A
#
# COMPACT_ATOMS: atom_id res chain seq x y z
N LYS A 1 23.64 -12.79 -19.96
CA LYS A 1 22.69 -13.86 -19.57
C LYS A 1 21.70 -13.27 -18.57
N PRO A 2 20.48 -12.88 -18.98
CA PRO A 2 19.52 -12.29 -18.07
C PRO A 2 18.86 -13.38 -17.22
N ILE A 3 18.56 -13.05 -15.97
CA ILE A 3 18.05 -13.95 -14.94
C ILE A 3 16.54 -14.12 -15.19
N THR A 4 16.14 -15.29 -15.66
CA THR A 4 14.75 -15.69 -15.83
C THR A 4 14.12 -15.94 -14.45
N GLY A 5 13.19 -15.10 -13.99
CA GLY A 5 12.41 -15.47 -12.80
C GLY A 5 11.52 -14.46 -12.09
N ALA A 6 11.64 -13.15 -12.29
CA ALA A 6 10.75 -12.19 -11.61
C ALA A 6 9.53 -11.88 -12.49
N LYS A 7 8.42 -12.58 -12.24
CA LYS A 7 7.12 -12.21 -12.80
C LYS A 7 6.79 -10.80 -12.28
N PRO A 8 6.47 -9.80 -13.12
CA PRO A 8 6.08 -8.50 -12.63
C PRO A 8 4.81 -8.71 -11.79
N THR A 9 4.89 -8.42 -10.50
CA THR A 9 3.70 -8.41 -9.65
C THR A 9 2.78 -7.36 -10.26
N LYS A 10 1.61 -7.83 -10.69
CA LYS A 10 0.58 -7.07 -11.40
C LYS A 10 0.01 -6.01 -10.47
N TYR A 11 0.77 -4.96 -10.20
CA TYR A 11 0.33 -3.74 -9.53
C TYR A 11 -0.57 -2.96 -10.50
N HIS A 12 -1.77 -3.47 -10.74
CA HIS A 12 -2.85 -2.66 -11.30
C HIS A 12 -3.44 -1.85 -10.16
N TYR A 13 -3.10 -0.55 -10.09
CA TYR A 13 -4.06 0.54 -10.35
C TYR A 13 -3.38 1.90 -10.11
N TYR A 14 -3.53 2.78 -11.11
CA TYR A 14 -3.08 4.17 -11.29
C TYR A 14 -1.69 4.44 -11.92
N PRO A 15 -1.64 5.31 -12.96
CA PRO A 15 -0.51 5.48 -13.89
C PRO A 15 0.66 6.32 -13.35
N HIS A 16 0.63 6.72 -12.07
CA HIS A 16 1.70 7.50 -11.44
C HIS A 16 2.63 6.65 -10.56
N ASN A 17 2.48 5.33 -10.52
CA ASN A 17 3.19 4.41 -9.61
C ASN A 17 4.63 4.04 -10.05
N GLN A 18 5.36 4.95 -10.72
CA GLN A 18 6.74 4.69 -11.15
C GLN A 18 7.78 4.63 -10.00
N HIS A 19 7.39 4.99 -8.77
CA HIS A 19 8.29 5.20 -7.63
C HIS A 19 8.19 4.10 -6.56
N ILE A 20 7.30 3.12 -6.73
CA ILE A 20 7.14 1.98 -5.80
C ILE A 20 8.38 1.08 -5.79
N TYR A 21 9.14 1.02 -6.88
CA TYR A 21 10.37 0.20 -7.00
C TYR A 21 11.53 0.69 -6.12
N LEU A 22 11.45 1.88 -5.53
CA LEU A 22 12.47 2.43 -4.62
C LEU A 22 12.04 2.41 -3.15
N LEU A 23 10.83 1.95 -2.85
CA LEU A 23 10.34 1.95 -1.47
C LEU A 23 11.07 0.90 -0.63
N PRO A 24 11.40 1.21 0.63
CA PRO A 24 11.92 0.21 1.55
C PRO A 24 10.88 -0.89 1.79
N GLU A 25 11.37 -2.07 2.17
CA GLU A 25 10.50 -3.14 2.67
C GLU A 25 9.80 -2.72 3.97
N CYS A 26 8.51 -3.02 4.11
CA CYS A 26 7.75 -2.70 5.31
C CYS A 26 8.23 -3.49 6.54
N ALA A 27 8.30 -2.84 7.70
CA ALA A 27 8.42 -3.54 8.97
C ALA A 27 7.13 -4.32 9.30
N ILE A 28 7.22 -5.27 10.22
CA ILE A 28 6.07 -6.06 10.67
C ILE A 28 5.01 -5.13 11.28
N GLN A 29 3.75 -5.30 10.85
CA GLN A 29 2.60 -4.48 11.27
C GLN A 29 2.70 -2.99 10.92
N GLN A 30 3.66 -2.58 10.08
CA GLN A 30 3.71 -1.22 9.56
C GLN A 30 2.60 -1.01 8.52
N VAL A 31 2.03 0.19 8.50
CA VAL A 31 1.09 0.62 7.47
C VAL A 31 1.83 0.79 6.14
N CYS A 32 1.35 0.12 5.09
CA CYS A 32 2.04 0.05 3.80
C CYS A 32 1.66 1.18 2.82
N ASN A 33 0.48 1.79 2.99
CA ASN A 33 0.06 2.99 2.27
C ASN A 33 -0.92 3.83 3.11
N ALA A 34 -1.13 5.08 2.70
CA ALA A 34 -2.18 5.93 3.22
C ALA A 34 -3.12 6.31 2.08
N VAL A 35 -4.43 6.15 2.29
CA VAL A 35 -5.44 6.52 1.30
C VAL A 35 -6.23 7.74 1.76
N TYR A 36 -6.18 8.79 0.96
CA TYR A 36 -6.88 10.05 1.18
C TYR A 36 -8.18 10.06 0.39
N VAL A 37 -9.26 9.57 1.01
CA VAL A 37 -10.60 9.46 0.40
C VAL A 37 -11.10 10.73 -0.28
N ARG A 38 -10.90 11.91 0.33
CA ARG A 38 -11.37 13.19 -0.22
C ARG A 38 -10.58 13.65 -1.45
N LEU A 39 -9.30 13.29 -1.52
CA LEU A 39 -8.40 13.66 -2.60
C LEU A 39 -8.30 12.58 -3.67
N ASN A 40 -8.96 11.42 -3.47
CA ASN A 40 -8.81 10.21 -4.26
C ASN A 40 -7.34 9.89 -4.56
N TYR A 41 -6.51 10.00 -3.53
CA TYR A 41 -5.06 9.90 -3.64
C TYR A 41 -4.53 8.85 -2.68
N THR A 42 -3.65 7.98 -3.17
CA THR A 42 -2.97 6.96 -2.37
C THR A 42 -1.48 7.27 -2.32
N GLN A 43 -0.96 7.45 -1.11
CA GLN A 43 0.47 7.62 -0.86
C GLN A 43 1.07 6.28 -0.45
N PRO A 44 1.93 5.65 -1.26
CA PRO A 44 2.64 4.45 -0.84
C PRO A 44 3.74 4.81 0.16
N LEU A 45 3.89 4.01 1.22
CA LEU A 45 4.87 4.26 2.30
C LEU A 45 6.02 3.25 2.30
N CYS A 46 5.71 1.99 2.00
CA CYS A 46 6.68 0.90 1.92
C CYS A 46 6.12 -0.24 1.06
N ALA A 47 7.00 -1.17 0.65
CA ALA A 47 6.61 -2.37 -0.08
C ALA A 47 6.42 -3.55 0.89
N CYS A 48 5.28 -4.23 0.84
CA CYS A 48 5.07 -5.44 1.64
C CYS A 48 6.11 -6.52 1.28
N PRO A 49 6.70 -7.21 2.27
CA PRO A 49 7.61 -8.33 2.04
C PRO A 49 7.02 -9.39 1.09
N SER A 50 7.83 -9.93 0.18
CA SER A 50 7.41 -10.96 -0.80
C SER A 50 6.89 -12.27 -0.20
N ARG A 51 7.04 -12.45 1.12
CA ARG A 51 6.49 -13.60 1.87
C ARG A 51 4.98 -13.50 2.11
N TYR A 52 4.40 -12.30 2.01
CA TYR A 52 2.95 -12.13 2.05
C TYR A 52 2.35 -12.44 0.67
N ARG A 53 1.16 -13.04 0.67
CA ARG A 53 0.51 -13.51 -0.57
C ARG A 53 0.12 -12.36 -1.51
N ASP A 54 -0.31 -11.25 -0.92
CA ASP A 54 -0.91 -10.13 -1.64
C ASP A 54 -0.09 -8.85 -1.42
N PRO A 55 -0.03 -7.95 -2.42
CA PRO A 55 0.60 -6.64 -2.28
C PRO A 55 -0.16 -5.77 -1.27
N CYS A 56 0.42 -4.61 -0.92
CA CYS A 56 -0.26 -3.62 -0.07
C CYS A 56 -1.67 -3.30 -0.61
N SER A 57 -2.71 -3.46 0.21
CA SER A 57 -4.09 -3.19 -0.19
C SER A 57 -4.27 -1.70 -0.48
N ALA A 58 -4.90 -1.37 -1.60
CA ALA A 58 -5.31 -0.01 -1.95
C ALA A 58 -6.82 0.22 -1.80
N SER A 59 -7.49 -0.67 -1.06
CA SER A 59 -8.92 -0.59 -0.80
C SER A 59 -9.28 0.63 0.05
N LEU A 60 -10.50 1.11 -0.13
CA LEU A 60 -11.15 2.07 0.76
C LEU A 60 -12.14 1.39 1.72
N ASN A 61 -12.36 0.08 1.55
CA ASN A 61 -13.34 -0.68 2.32
C ASN A 61 -12.70 -1.20 3.60
N GLU A 62 -13.36 -0.96 4.73
CA GLU A 62 -12.93 -1.43 6.06
C GLU A 62 -13.01 -2.95 6.19
N ASP A 63 -13.82 -3.62 5.36
CA ASP A 63 -14.08 -5.06 5.40
C ASP A 63 -12.99 -5.91 4.72
N ASP A 64 -12.00 -5.29 4.08
CA ASP A 64 -10.93 -6.01 3.39
C ASP A 64 -9.88 -6.60 4.34
N GLN A 65 -10.03 -6.38 5.65
CA GLN A 65 -9.11 -6.80 6.73
C GLN A 65 -7.69 -6.19 6.64
N HIS A 66 -7.46 -5.27 5.70
CA HIS A 66 -6.17 -4.63 5.47
C HIS A 66 -6.28 -3.09 5.56
N THR A 67 -7.47 -2.56 5.81
CA THR A 67 -7.74 -1.12 5.95
C THR A 67 -8.09 -0.81 7.40
N THR A 68 -7.40 0.18 7.97
CA THR A 68 -7.75 0.76 9.27
C THR A 68 -8.15 2.21 9.09
N LYS A 69 -9.36 2.58 9.48
CA LYS A 69 -9.86 3.95 9.37
C LYS A 69 -9.24 4.85 10.43
N LEU A 70 -8.55 5.89 9.98
CA LEU A 70 -8.06 6.94 10.86
C LEU A 70 -9.20 7.90 11.19
N VAL A 71 -9.74 7.79 12.41
CA VAL A 71 -10.63 8.79 13.00
C VAL A 71 -9.80 9.74 13.86
N GLY A 72 -9.89 11.04 13.60
CA GLY A 72 -9.23 12.03 14.45
C GLY A 72 -9.85 12.04 15.85
N ASP A 73 -9.04 12.26 16.88
CA ASP A 73 -9.53 12.38 18.25
C ASP A 73 -10.45 13.61 18.35
N GLY A 74 -11.75 13.36 18.32
CA GLY A 74 -12.79 14.37 18.34
C GLY A 74 -13.00 15.02 19.71
N LYS A 75 -11.99 15.03 20.60
CA LYS A 75 -12.04 15.85 21.81
C LYS A 75 -12.08 17.31 21.40
N LYS A 76 -13.30 17.80 21.20
CA LYS A 76 -13.65 19.21 21.22
C LYS A 76 -13.07 19.78 22.51
N LYS A 77 -12.07 20.64 22.37
CA LYS A 77 -11.62 21.52 23.44
C LYS A 77 -12.68 22.59 23.67
#